data_AF-A0A7V2JFL1-F1
#
_entry.id   AF-A0A7V2JFL1-F1
#
_cell.length_a   1.000
_cell.length_b   1.000
_cell.length_c   1.000
_cell.angle_alpha   90.00
_cell.angle_beta   90.00
_cell.angle_gamma   90.00
#
_symmetry.space_group_name_H-M   'P 1'
#
loop_
_entity.id
_entity.type
_entity.pdbx_description
1 polymer ?
#
loop_
_entity_poly.entity_id
_entity_poly.type
_entity_poly.pdbx_seq_one_letter_code
_entity_poly.pdbx_strand_id
1 'polypeptide(L)' 'MELVSGSHSVGQNMYHLEWCPKYRYNMFKREGNKKLCEEVLYEVAKRHKIKITELCVMPDHNFTPSLKYSSTMNCF' A
#
# COMPACT_ATOMS: atom_id res chain seq x y z
N MET A 1 10.37 8.84 14.08
CA MET A 1 10.00 8.97 12.66
C MET A 1 11.26 9.39 11.93
N GLU A 2 11.87 8.49 11.15
CA GLU A 2 13.17 8.75 10.51
C GLU A 2 12.95 9.40 9.14
N LEU A 3 13.56 10.57 8.94
CA LEU A 3 13.53 11.28 7.67
C LEU A 3 14.54 10.64 6.70
N VAL A 4 14.15 10.51 5.44
CA VAL A 4 15.03 9.98 4.40
C VAL A 4 15.77 11.15 3.75
N SER A 5 17.10 11.08 3.71
CA SER A 5 17.94 12.06 3.02
C SER A 5 18.33 11.55 1.63
N GLY A 6 17.97 12.31 0.59
CA GLY A 6 18.52 12.22 -0.76
C GLY A 6 19.59 13.28 -0.99
N SER A 7 20.16 13.33 -2.20
CA SER A 7 21.25 14.25 -2.56
C SER A 7 20.89 15.73 -2.42
N HIS A 8 19.62 16.10 -2.62
CA HIS A 8 19.15 17.50 -2.53
C HIS A 8 17.82 17.66 -1.79
N SER A 9 17.32 16.63 -1.11
CA SER A 9 16.04 16.68 -0.42
C SER A 9 16.04 15.79 0.82
N VAL A 10 15.48 16.27 1.93
CA VAL A 10 15.25 15.46 3.13
C VAL A 10 13.76 15.47 3.41
N GLY A 11 13.15 14.29 3.47
CA GLY A 11 11.72 14.19 3.67
C GLY A 11 11.24 12.77 3.95
N GLN A 12 9.99 12.67 4.37
CA GLN A 12 9.31 11.41 4.50
C GLN A 12 7.91 11.59 3.92
N ASN A 13 7.70 10.96 2.76
CA ASN A 13 6.38 10.93 2.14
C ASN A 13 5.62 9.76 2.74
N MET A 14 4.49 10.00 3.39
CA MET A 14 3.58 8.96 3.87
C MET A 14 2.17 9.30 3.44
N TYR A 15 1.54 8.34 2.77
CA TYR A 15 0.17 8.49 2.30
C TYR A 15 -0.71 7.45 2.96
N HIS A 16 -2.00 7.74 3.06
CA HIS A 16 -3.00 6.74 3.40
C HIS A 16 -3.85 6.54 2.15
N LEU A 17 -3.85 5.32 1.62
CA LEU A 17 -4.59 4.96 0.43
C LEU A 17 -5.77 4.08 0.84
N GLU A 18 -6.95 4.36 0.30
CA GLU A 18 -8.14 3.56 0.54
C GLU A 18 -8.88 3.42 -0.79
N TRP A 19 -9.33 2.20 -1.08
CA TRP A 19 -10.14 1.94 -2.26
C TRP A 19 -11.27 0.95 -1.98
N CYS A 20 -12.18 0.80 -2.94
CA CYS A 20 -13.31 -0.11 -2.86
C CYS A 20 -13.41 -0.93 -4.15
N PRO A 21 -13.77 -2.22 -4.09
CA PRO A 21 -14.05 -2.99 -5.29
C PRO A 21 -15.25 -2.40 -6.03
N LYS A 22 -15.27 -2.56 -7.35
CA LYS A 22 -16.37 -2.08 -8.19
C LYS A 22 -17.71 -2.67 -7.70
N TYR A 23 -18.72 -1.81 -7.55
CA TYR A 23 -20.03 -2.15 -6.96
C TYR A 23 -20.00 -2.68 -5.52
N ARG A 24 -18.86 -2.51 -4.80
CA ARG A 24 -18.72 -2.95 -3.41
C ARG A 24 -19.02 -4.44 -3.21
N TYR A 25 -18.67 -5.24 -4.23
CA TYR A 25 -18.89 -6.67 -4.17
C TYR A 25 -17.98 -7.30 -3.11
N ASN A 26 -18.51 -8.28 -2.38
CA ASN A 26 -17.81 -9.01 -1.32
C ASN A 26 -16.80 -10.04 -1.89
N MET A 27 -15.88 -9.58 -2.76
CA MET A 27 -14.91 -10.43 -3.46
C MET A 27 -13.92 -11.11 -2.49
N PHE A 28 -13.65 -10.49 -1.34
CA PHE A 28 -12.67 -10.92 -0.36
C PHE A 28 -13.22 -11.82 0.75
N LYS A 29 -14.49 -12.26 0.65
CA LYS A 29 -15.03 -13.29 1.57
C LYS A 29 -14.29 -14.62 1.45
N ARG A 30 -13.73 -14.91 0.27
CA ARG A 30 -12.88 -16.09 0.06
C ARG A 30 -11.46 -15.74 0.45
N GLU A 31 -10.89 -16.50 1.37
CA GLU A 31 -9.53 -16.30 1.88
C GLU A 31 -8.47 -16.33 0.75
N GLY A 32 -8.68 -17.15 -0.29
CA GLY A 32 -7.80 -17.19 -1.46
C GLY A 32 -7.74 -15.87 -2.23
N ASN A 33 -8.87 -15.16 -2.38
CA ASN A 33 -8.90 -13.87 -3.05
C ASN A 33 -8.21 -12.78 -2.21
N LYS A 34 -8.35 -12.87 -0.88
CA LYS A 34 -7.67 -11.98 0.06
C LYS A 34 -6.15 -12.13 -0.06
N LYS A 35 -5.64 -13.37 0.04
CA LYS A 35 -4.20 -13.66 -0.07
C LYS A 35 -3.62 -13.22 -1.41
N LEU A 36 -4.32 -13.52 -2.51
CA LEU A 36 -3.88 -13.12 -3.84
C LEU A 36 -3.74 -11.59 -3.97
N CYS A 37 -4.70 -10.82 -3.43
CA CYS A 37 -4.60 -9.36 -3.46
C CYS A 37 -3.47 -8.82 -2.58
N GLU A 38 -3.23 -9.42 -1.42
CA GLU A 38 -2.10 -9.06 -0.56
C GLU A 38 -0.77 -9.32 -1.28
N GLU A 39 -0.61 -10.51 -1.88
CA GLU A 39 0.57 -10.89 -2.67
C GLU A 39 0.84 -9.92 -3.83
N VAL A 40 -0.19 -9.61 -4.63
CA VAL A 40 -0.07 -8.66 -5.76
C VAL A 40 0.38 -7.28 -5.26
N LEU A 41 -0.13 -6.81 -4.13
CA LEU A 41 0.29 -5.52 -3.57
C LEU A 41 1.73 -5.54 -3.07
N TYR A 42 2.16 -6.62 -2.43
CA TYR A 42 3.55 -6.77 -2.03
C TYR A 42 4.49 -6.84 -3.24
N GLU A 43 4.12 -7.54 -4.31
CA GLU A 43 4.90 -7.60 -5.54
C GLU A 43 5.03 -6.24 -6.22
N VAL A 44 3.92 -5.50 -6.34
CA VAL A 44 3.92 -4.14 -6.90
C VAL A 44 4.77 -3.21 -6.04
N ALA A 45 4.63 -3.26 -4.71
CA ALA A 45 5.42 -2.44 -3.82
C ALA A 45 6.92 -2.75 -3.93
N LYS A 46 7.29 -4.04 -4.01
CA LYS A 46 8.68 -4.47 -4.23
C LYS A 46 9.21 -3.96 -5.58
N ARG A 47 8.42 -4.06 -6.64
CA ARG A 47 8.78 -3.57 -7.99
C ARG A 47 9.06 -2.07 -8.01
N HIS A 48 8.29 -1.29 -7.27
CA HIS A 48 8.42 0.17 -7.22
C HIS A 48 9.29 0.68 -6.07
N LYS A 49 9.93 -0.21 -5.29
CA LYS A 49 10.73 0.13 -4.09
C LYS A 49 9.93 0.94 -3.05
N ILE A 50 8.65 0.63 -2.95
CA ILE A 50 7.70 1.25 -2.03
C ILE A 50 7.70 0.45 -0.73
N LYS A 51 7.92 1.11 0.42
CA LYS A 51 7.88 0.44 1.73
C LYS A 51 6.46 0.45 2.29
N ILE A 52 5.75 -0.67 2.28
CA ILE A 52 4.44 -0.80 2.95
C ILE A 52 4.64 -0.83 4.48
N THR A 53 4.04 0.08 5.24
CA THR A 53 4.06 0.02 6.72
C THR A 53 2.91 -0.82 7.27
N GLU A 54 1.71 -0.68 6.71
CA GLU A 54 0.50 -1.41 7.13
C GLU A 54 -0.30 -1.81 5.88
N LEU A 55 -0.90 -3.00 5.91
CA LEU A 55 -1.77 -3.51 4.85
C LEU A 55 -2.91 -4.27 5.51
N CYS A 56 -4.16 -3.86 5.28
CA CYS A 56 -5.33 -4.55 5.83
C CYS A 56 -6.37 -4.79 4.73
N VAL A 57 -6.57 -6.04 4.35
CA VAL A 57 -7.65 -6.41 3.42
C VAL A 57 -8.86 -6.87 4.25
N MET A 58 -9.84 -5.99 4.38
CA MET A 58 -11.12 -6.28 5.02
C MET A 58 -12.16 -6.74 3.99
N PRO A 59 -13.05 -7.67 4.37
CA PRO A 59 -14.02 -8.26 3.43
C PRO A 59 -15.24 -7.39 3.12
N ASP A 60 -15.55 -6.39 3.96
CA ASP A 60 -16.93 -5.91 4.12
C ASP A 60 -17.24 -4.53 3.56
N HIS A 61 -16.32 -3.58 3.44
CA HIS A 61 -16.69 -2.30 2.81
C HIS A 61 -15.54 -1.46 2.29
N ASN A 62 -14.37 -1.55 2.91
CA ASN A 62 -13.24 -0.70 2.61
C ASN A 62 -12.01 -1.57 2.41
N PHE A 63 -11.48 -1.58 1.19
CA PHE A 63 -10.11 -2.02 0.99
C PHE A 63 -9.27 -0.86 1.54
N THR A 64 -8.92 -0.92 2.83
CA THR A 64 -7.93 -0.05 3.47
C THR A 64 -6.59 -0.77 3.50
N PRO A 65 -5.84 -0.82 2.39
CA PRO A 65 -4.44 -1.02 2.48
C PRO A 65 -4.00 0.31 3.07
N SER A 66 -3.92 0.43 4.39
CA SER A 66 -3.37 1.61 5.05
C SER A 66 -1.88 1.67 4.72
N LEU A 67 -1.58 1.84 3.43
CA LEU A 67 -0.32 1.85 2.73
C LEU A 67 0.32 3.17 3.08
N LYS A 68 0.72 3.30 4.34
CA LYS A 68 1.72 4.23 4.77
C LYS A 68 2.98 3.81 4.03
N TYR A 69 3.13 4.34 2.83
CA TYR A 69 4.31 4.06 2.04
C TYR A 69 5.32 5.17 2.20
N SER A 70 6.53 4.80 2.61
CA SER A 70 7.69 5.69 2.57
C SER A 70 8.30 5.58 1.18
N SER A 71 8.09 6.58 0.35
CA SER A 71 8.83 6.70 -0.92
C SER A 71 10.19 7.31 -0.60
N THR A 72 11.24 6.50 -0.67
CA THR A 72 12.61 6.95 -0.94
C THR A 72 12.71 7.36 -2.41
N MET A 73 11.89 8.33 -2.84
CA MET A 73 12.13 8.96 -4.14
C MET A 73 13.33 9.87 -3.96
N ASN A 74 14.46 9.44 -4.53
CA ASN A 74 15.37 10.35 -5.21
C ASN A 74 14.53 11.11 -6.23
N CYS A 75 13.90 12.22 -5.80
CA CYS A 75 13.39 13.21 -6.72
C CYS A 75 14.60 13.81 -7.45
N PHE A 76 14.44 13.91 -8.77
CA PHE A 76 15.27 14.57 -9.76
C PHE A 76 16.16 15.72 -9.25
#